data_AF-A0A142L3G4-F1
#
_entry.id   AF-A0A142L3G4-F1
#
_cell.length_a   1.000
_cell.length_b   1.000
_cell.length_c   1.000
_cell.angle_alpha   90.00
_cell.angle_beta   90.00
_cell.angle_gamma   90.00
#
_symmetry.space_group_name_H-M   'P 1'
#
loop_
_entity.id
_entity.type
_entity.pdbx_description
1 polymer ?
#
loop_
_entity_poly.entity_id
_entity_poly.type
_entity_poly.pdbx_seq_one_letter_code
_entity_poly.pdbx_strand_id
1 'polypeptide(L)' 'MSAHGTHNKKVCEKLHAETGCDDWVVTTAFYSALHFIQAKIFPFTHNGVEIKSLEGAHKNDDLKRAN' A
#
# COMPACT_ATOMS: atom_id res chain seq x y z
N MET A 1 -4.98 8.34 2.32
CA MET A 1 -4.44 7.66 1.13
C MET A 1 -3.27 8.49 0.60
N SER A 2 -2.13 7.87 0.27
CA SER A 2 -0.95 8.61 -0.21
C SER A 2 -1.18 9.22 -1.60
N ALA A 3 -0.35 10.19 -2.00
CA ALA A 3 -0.38 10.74 -3.36
C ALA A 3 -0.18 9.65 -4.42
N HIS A 4 0.72 8.69 -4.16
CA HIS A 4 0.93 7.52 -5.02
C HIS A 4 -0.30 6.62 -5.10
N GLY A 5 -0.99 6.35 -3.99
CA GLY A 5 -2.23 5.55 -4.00
C GLY A 5 -3.34 6.21 -4.84
N THR A 6 -3.47 7.53 -4.74
CA THR A 6 -4.43 8.31 -5.54
C THR A 6 -4.03 8.34 -7.01
N HIS A 7 -2.74 8.47 -7.32
CA HIS A 7 -2.24 8.40 -8.69
C HIS A 7 -2.55 7.04 -9.32
N ASN A 8 -2.22 5.94 -8.62
CA ASN A 8 -2.45 4.58 -9.12
C ASN A 8 -3.94 4.28 -9.33
N LYS A 9 -4.83 4.80 -8.47
CA LYS A 9 -6.29 4.73 -8.71
C LYS A 9 -6.68 5.39 -10.03
N LYS A 10 -6.21 6.62 -10.26
CA LYS A 10 -6.52 7.36 -11.50
C LYS A 10 -5.94 6.67 -12.74
N VAL A 11 -4.74 6.09 -12.64
CA VAL A 11 -4.14 5.32 -13.74
C VAL A 11 -4.95 4.05 -14.00
N CYS A 12 -5.35 3.31 -12.97
CA CYS A 12 -6.21 2.14 -13.09
C CYS A 12 -7.53 2.48 -13.81
N GLU A 13 -8.19 3.57 -13.43
CA GLU A 13 -9.44 4.03 -14.05
C GLU A 13 -9.26 4.36 -15.54
N LYS A 14 -8.11 4.93 -15.92
CA LYS A 14 -7.78 5.21 -17.33
C LYS A 14 -7.52 3.93 -18.12
N LEU A 15 -6.68 3.04 -17.58
CA LEU A 15 -6.30 1.79 -18.23
C LEU A 15 -7.49 0.84 -18.38
N HIS A 16 -8.46 0.88 -17.46
CA HIS A 16 -9.66 0.06 -17.56
C HIS A 16 -10.53 0.43 -18.79
N ALA A 17 -10.40 1.66 -19.29
CA ALA A 17 -11.08 2.09 -20.52
C ALA A 17 -10.31 1.69 -21.80
N GLU A 18 -9.08 1.18 -21.69
CA GLU A 18 -8.23 0.78 -22.79
C GLU A 18 -8.24 -0.75 -22.96
N THR A 19 -8.34 -1.23 -24.21
CA THR A 19 -8.29 -2.66 -24.50
C THR A 19 -6.86 -3.20 -24.44
N GLY A 20 -6.65 -4.34 -23.78
CA GLY A 20 -5.34 -5.01 -23.74
C GLY A 20 -4.42 -4.55 -22.60
N CYS A 21 -4.93 -3.79 -21.64
CA CYS A 21 -4.18 -3.32 -20.47
C CYS A 21 -4.55 -4.06 -19.17
N ASP A 22 -5.18 -5.24 -19.24
CA ASP A 22 -5.73 -5.95 -18.08
C ASP A 22 -4.68 -6.21 -16.98
N ASP A 23 -3.46 -6.61 -17.35
CA ASP A 23 -2.36 -6.83 -16.40
C ASP A 23 -2.00 -5.54 -15.64
N TRP A 24 -2.05 -4.40 -16.33
CA TRP A 24 -1.77 -3.10 -15.76
C TRP A 24 -2.93 -2.58 -14.91
N VAL A 25 -4.18 -2.88 -15.26
CA VAL A 25 -5.36 -2.62 -14.42
C VAL A 25 -5.20 -3.35 -13.09
N VAL A 26 -4.89 -4.65 -13.10
CA VAL A 26 -4.68 -5.44 -11.88
C VAL A 26 -3.51 -4.88 -11.06
N THR A 27 -2.39 -4.59 -11.71
CA THR A 27 -1.19 -4.06 -11.05
C THR A 27 -1.46 -2.71 -10.37
N THR A 28 -2.08 -1.77 -11.08
CA THR A 28 -2.34 -0.43 -10.56
C THR A 28 -3.44 -0.41 -9.50
N ALA A 29 -4.46 -1.27 -9.63
CA ALA A 29 -5.46 -1.51 -8.59
C ALA A 29 -4.80 -2.05 -7.31
N PHE A 30 -3.93 -3.06 -7.42
CA PHE A 30 -3.22 -3.64 -6.29
C PHE A 30 -2.37 -2.60 -5.54
N TYR A 31 -1.54 -1.82 -6.25
CA TYR A 31 -0.73 -0.80 -5.60
C TYR A 31 -1.56 0.34 -4.99
N SER A 32 -2.69 0.70 -5.60
CA SER A 32 -3.62 1.66 -5.00
C SER A 32 -4.21 1.13 -3.69
N ALA A 33 -4.68 -0.12 -3.69
CA ALA A 33 -5.22 -0.79 -2.50
C ALA A 33 -4.17 -0.93 -1.39
N LEU A 34 -2.93 -1.27 -1.73
CA LEU A 34 -1.83 -1.35 -0.76
C LEU A 34 -1.61 0.00 -0.05
N HIS A 35 -1.61 1.12 -0.78
CA HIS A 35 -1.51 2.45 -0.19
C HIS A 35 -2.73 2.85 0.66
N PHE A 36 -3.92 2.39 0.27
CA PHE A 36 -5.12 2.59 1.08
C PHE A 36 -5.02 1.85 2.42
N ILE A 37 -4.66 0.56 2.37
CA ILE A 37 -4.48 -0.29 3.55
C ILE A 37 -3.36 0.26 4.45
N GLN A 38 -2.21 0.64 3.88
CA GLN A 38 -1.13 1.28 4.65
C GLN A 38 -1.61 2.51 5.41
N ALA A 39 -2.42 3.38 4.78
CA ALA A 39 -2.96 4.57 5.45
C ALA A 39 -4.02 4.26 6.51
N LYS A 40 -4.53 3.02 6.58
CA LYS A 40 -5.46 2.55 7.61
C LYS A 40 -4.74 1.85 8.75
N ILE A 41 -3.65 1.16 8.45
CA ILE A 41 -2.84 0.43 9.44
C ILE A 41 -1.84 1.37 10.13
N PHE A 42 -1.25 2.30 9.39
CA PHE A 42 -0.17 3.16 9.87
C PHE A 42 -0.61 4.63 10.04
N PRO A 43 0.00 5.34 11.01
CA PRO A 43 0.92 4.80 12.02
C PRO A 43 0.20 3.94 13.07
N PHE A 44 0.92 3.01 13.67
CA PHE A 44 0.47 2.26 14.87
C PHE A 44 1.59 2.17 15.90
N THR A 45 1.25 1.85 17.14
CA THR A 45 2.21 1.71 18.24
C THR A 45 2.36 0.26 18.65
N HIS A 46 3.60 -0.22 18.77
CA HIS A 46 3.94 -1.55 19.28
C HIS A 46 5.06 -1.44 20.32
N ASN A 47 4.84 -1.99 21.51
CA ASN A 47 5.79 -1.90 22.65
C ASN A 47 6.28 -0.47 22.94
N GLY A 48 5.39 0.52 22.80
CA GLY A 48 5.72 1.93 23.02
C GLY A 48 6.50 2.60 21.88
N VAL A 49 6.83 1.87 20.80
CA VAL A 49 7.48 2.40 19.61
C VAL A 49 6.42 2.67 18.53
N GLU A 50 6.42 3.89 17.98
CA GLU A 50 5.55 4.26 16.86
C GLU A 50 6.16 3.77 15.54
N ILE A 51 5.39 2.98 14.80
CA ILE A 51 5.74 2.45 13.49
C ILE A 51 4.89 3.17 12.45
N LYS A 52 5.54 3.78 11.47
CA LYS A 52 4.89 4.71 10.51
C LYS A 52 4.66 4.13 9.12
N SER A 53 5.26 2.99 8.80
CA SER A 53 5.19 2.40 7.46
C SER A 53 5.50 0.90 7.48
N LEU A 54 5.17 0.21 6.38
CA LEU A 54 5.57 -1.19 6.20
C LEU A 54 7.08 -1.39 6.26
N GLU A 55 7.87 -0.46 5.74
CA GLU A 55 9.33 -0.53 5.83
C GLU A 55 9.81 -0.42 7.28
N GLY A 56 9.20 0.47 8.07
CA GLY A 56 9.45 0.57 9.50
C GLY A 56 9.08 -0.72 10.24
N ALA A 57 7.96 -1.33 9.87
CA ALA A 57 7.52 -2.61 10.43
C ALA A 57 8.48 -3.75 10.07
N HIS A 58 8.91 -3.84 8.80
CA HIS A 58 9.87 -4.85 8.34
C HIS A 58 11.25 -4.68 8.98
N LYS A 59 11.66 -3.46 9.34
CA LYS A 59 12.95 -3.22 10.02
C LYS A 59 12.88 -3.48 11.53
N ASN A 60 11.70 -3.56 12.13
CA ASN A 60 11.52 -3.79 13.55
C ASN A 60 11.69 -5.29 13.89
N ASP A 61 12.72 -5.63 14.65
CA ASP A 61 13.06 -7.02 14.97
C ASP A 61 12.04 -7.72 15.89
N ASP A 62 11.29 -6.97 16.70
CA ASP A 62 10.25 -7.54 17.57
C ASP A 62 9.06 -8.06 16.75
N LEU A 63 8.71 -7.36 15.66
CA LEU A 63 7.66 -7.80 14.74
C LEU A 63 8.10 -8.98 13.85
N LYS A 64 9.40 -9.16 13.60
CA LYS A 64 9.90 -10.31 12.83
C LYS A 64 9.82 -11.63 13.60
N ARG A 65 9.90 -11.58 14.93
CA ARG A 65 9.93 -12.76 15.80
C ARG A 65 8.55 -13.35 16.12
N ALA A 66 7.48 -12.67 15.71
CA ALA A 66 6.10 -13.07 16.00
C ALA A 66 5.46 -13.95 14.90
N ASN A 67 6.17 -14.22 13.80
CA ASN A 67 5.78 -15.13 12.71
C ASN A 67 6.75 -16.32 12.63
#